data_AF-A0A1F5YLG7-F1
#
_entry.id   AF-A0A1F5YLG7-F1
#
_cell.length_a   1.000
_cell.length_b   1.000
_cell.length_c   1.000
_cell.angle_alpha   90.00
_cell.angle_beta   90.00
_cell.angle_gamma   90.00
#
_symmetry.space_group_name_H-M   'P 1'
#
loop_
_entity.id
_entity.type
_entity.pdbx_description
1 polymer ?
#
loop_
_entity_poly.entity_id
_entity_poly.type
_entity_poly.pdbx_seq_one_letter_code
_entity_poly.pdbx_strand_id
1 'polypeptide(L)'
;MEKKIKEIYKNNKLIVWAAGVSLILTIGILFKIKDEVTRFTLIMPIFAGFILFSILVTPDEELEDKPFEEKTESIPPKKSSSGRKKSR
;
A
#
# COMPACT_ATOMS: atom_id res chain seq x y z
N MET A 1 -9.11 3.66 22.17
CA MET A 1 -8.17 3.46 21.06
C MET A 1 -6.75 3.18 21.53
N GLU A 2 -6.24 3.87 22.55
CA GLU A 2 -4.86 3.71 23.05
C GLU A 2 -4.47 2.30 23.50
N LYS A 3 -5.38 1.54 24.12
CA LYS A 3 -5.10 0.17 24.62
C LYS A 3 -4.88 -0.83 23.47
N LYS A 4 -5.68 -0.76 22.40
CA LYS A 4 -5.55 -1.62 21.22
C LYS A 4 -4.27 -1.35 20.42
N ILE A 5 -3.88 -0.08 20.32
CA ILE A 5 -2.62 0.31 19.66
C ILE A 5 -1.41 -0.23 20.45
N LYS A 6 -1.45 -0.19 21.79
CA LYS A 6 -0.40 -0.74 22.64
C LYS A 6 -0.29 -2.27 22.57
N GLU A 7 -1.41 -2.99 22.44
CA GLU A 7 -1.41 -4.45 22.24
C GLU A 7 -0.80 -4.86 20.91
N ILE A 8 -1.21 -4.22 19.81
CA ILE A 8 -0.64 -4.46 18.47
C ILE A 8 0.86 -4.16 18.45
N TYR A 9 1.29 -3.08 19.13
CA TYR A 9 2.71 -2.71 19.23
C TYR A 9 3.54 -3.71 20.03
N LYS A 10 2.96 -4.38 21.03
CA LYS A 10 3.66 -5.40 21.84
C LYS A 10 3.78 -6.74 21.11
N ASN A 11 2.74 -7.15 20.39
CA ASN A 11 2.72 -8.45 19.72
C ASN A 11 3.53 -8.42 18.40
N ASN A 12 3.37 -7.38 17.57
CA ASN A 12 3.98 -7.31 16.25
C ASN A 12 4.83 -6.04 16.04
N LYS A 13 5.72 -5.74 16.99
CA LYS A 13 6.61 -4.56 16.95
C LYS A 13 7.37 -4.42 15.62
N LEU A 14 7.82 -5.54 15.05
CA LEU A 14 8.55 -5.58 13.78
C LEU A 14 7.71 -5.10 12.60
N ILE A 15 6.46 -5.57 12.48
CA ILE A 15 5.54 -5.18 11.40
C ILE A 15 5.15 -3.71 11.55
N VAL A 16 4.88 -3.24 12.77
CA VAL A 16 4.55 -1.83 13.00
C VAL A 16 5.73 -0.92 12.63
N TRP A 17 6.96 -1.34 12.94
CA TRP A 17 8.16 -0.59 12.57
C TRP A 17 8.39 -0.62 11.05
N ALA A 18 8.23 -1.78 10.42
CA ALA A 18 8.32 -1.93 8.97
C ALA A 18 7.28 -1.08 8.23
N ALA A 19 6.03 -1.04 8.72
CA ALA A 19 4.96 -0.21 8.19
C ALA A 19 5.28 1.29 8.33
N GLY A 20 5.84 1.69 9.48
CA GLY A 20 6.26 3.08 9.69
C GLY A 20 7.38 3.51 8.73
N VAL A 21 8.41 2.66 8.56
CA VAL A 21 9.53 2.94 7.67
C VAL A 21 9.11 2.97 6.21
N SER A 22 8.28 2.01 5.76
CA SER A 22 7.79 1.96 4.38
C SER A 22 6.94 3.18 4.02
N LEU A 23 6.11 3.65 4.96
CA LEU A 23 5.29 4.85 4.78
C LEU A 23 6.17 6.11 4.65
N ILE A 24 7.17 6.27 5.53
CA ILE A 24 8.08 7.42 5.48
C ILE A 24 8.86 7.45 4.15
N LEU A 25 9.38 6.30 3.70
CA LEU A 25 10.08 6.21 2.42
C LEU A 25 9.17 6.54 1.23
N THR A 26 7.94 6.03 1.25
CA THR A 26 6.93 6.32 0.22
C THR A 26 6.63 7.82 0.14
N ILE A 27 6.40 8.46 1.29
CA ILE A 27 6.18 9.90 1.38
C ILE A 27 7.41 10.67 0.88
N GLY A 28 8.62 10.25 1.29
CA GLY A 28 9.88 10.85 0.83
C GLY A 28 10.03 10.79 -0.69
N ILE A 29 9.66 9.67 -1.32
CA ILE A 29 9.65 9.52 -2.78
C ILE A 29 8.62 10.46 -3.42
N LEU A 30 7.41 10.53 -2.86
CA LEU A 30 6.34 11.39 -3.35
C LEU A 30 6.75 12.87 -3.40
N PHE A 31 7.48 13.35 -2.40
CA PHE A 31 7.93 14.74 -2.33
C PHE A 31 9.21 15.00 -3.13
N LYS A 32 10.15 14.05 -3.16
CA LYS A 32 11.46 14.26 -3.80
C LYS A 32 11.43 14.06 -5.31
N ILE A 33 10.56 13.20 -5.82
CA ILE A 33 10.52 12.80 -7.23
C ILE A 33 9.27 13.38 -7.88
N LYS A 34 9.47 14.21 -8.91
CA LYS A 34 8.37 14.85 -9.64
C LYS A 34 7.79 13.98 -10.75
N ASP A 35 8.60 13.09 -11.31
CA ASP A 35 8.15 12.20 -12.38
C ASP A 35 7.20 11.12 -11.85
N GLU A 36 6.07 10.90 -12.54
CA GLU A 36 5.03 9.96 -12.10
C GLU A 36 5.50 8.51 -12.24
N VAL A 37 6.09 8.16 -13.38
CA VAL A 37 6.53 6.78 -13.67
C VAL A 37 7.60 6.36 -12.68
N THR A 38 8.61 7.20 -12.48
CA THR A 38 9.71 6.93 -11.54
C THR A 38 9.21 6.79 -10.10
N ARG A 39 8.19 7.56 -9.68
CA ARG A 39 7.55 7.39 -8.37
C ARG A 39 6.94 6.00 -8.22
N PHE A 40 6.14 5.56 -9.19
CA PHE A 40 5.52 4.23 -9.15
C PHE A 40 6.57 3.11 -9.17
N THR A 41 7.61 3.25 -10.00
CA THR A 41 8.71 2.27 -10.08
C THR A 41 9.46 2.13 -8.77
N LEU A 42 9.59 3.20 -7.97
CA LEU A 42 10.29 3.15 -6.68
C LEU A 42 9.39 2.75 -5.52
N ILE A 43 8.10 3.07 -5.57
CA ILE A 43 7.13 2.68 -4.53
C ILE A 43 6.78 1.19 -4.65
N MET A 44 6.67 0.67 -5.88
CA MET A 44 6.26 -0.72 -6.11
C MET A 44 7.17 -1.75 -5.39
N PRO A 45 8.51 -1.67 -5.48
CA PRO A 45 9.40 -2.55 -4.71
C PRO A 45 9.30 -2.38 -3.19
N ILE A 46 9.08 -1.15 -2.71
CA ILE A 46 8.89 -0.89 -1.27
C ILE A 46 7.61 -1.58 -0.78
N PHE A 47 6.54 -1.48 -1.55
CA PHE A 47 5.26 -2.12 -1.23
C PHE A 47 5.37 -3.64 -1.30
N ALA A 48 5.95 -4.18 -2.37
CA ALA A 48 6.19 -5.62 -2.52
C ALA A 48 7.07 -6.18 -1.39
N GLY A 49 8.13 -5.45 -1.02
CA GLY A 49 9.00 -5.81 0.10
C GLY A 49 8.27 -5.80 1.44
N PHE A 50 7.39 -4.83 1.67
CA PHE A 50 6.57 -4.78 2.88
C PHE A 50 5.56 -5.94 2.96
N ILE A 51 4.87 -6.27 1.87
CA ILE A 51 3.93 -7.39 1.83
C ILE A 51 4.67 -8.72 2.02
N LEU A 52 5.80 -8.92 1.34
CA LEU A 52 6.61 -10.13 1.52
C LEU A 52 7.12 -10.26 2.95
N PHE A 53 7.61 -9.17 3.54
CA PHE A 53 8.04 -9.16 4.94
C PHE A 53 6.88 -9.45 5.89
N SER A 54 5.69 -8.92 5.60
CA SER A 54 4.50 -9.19 6.39
C SER A 54 4.17 -10.68 6.36
N ILE A 55 4.11 -11.31 5.19
CA ILE A 55 3.83 -12.75 5.07
C ILE A 55 4.89 -13.60 5.81
N LEU A 56 6.16 -13.20 5.80
CA LEU A 56 7.23 -13.94 6.47
C LEU A 56 7.22 -13.81 8.00
N VAL A 57 6.67 -12.73 8.53
CA VAL A 57 6.68 -12.42 9.98
C VAL A 57 5.33 -12.69 10.63
N THR A 58 4.25 -12.71 9.86
CA THR A 58 2.92 -13.08 10.34
C THR A 58 2.92 -14.55 10.79
N PRO A 59 2.53 -14.86 12.04
CA PRO A 59 2.43 -16.23 12.53
C PRO A 59 1.29 -16.98 11.82
N ASP A 60 1.44 -18.30 11.67
CA ASP A 60 0.52 -19.16 10.89
C ASP A 60 -0.95 -19.04 11.33
N GLU A 61 -1.23 -18.78 12.62
CA GLU A 61 -2.59 -18.55 13.16
C GLU A 61 -3.33 -17.35 12.55
N GLU A 62 -2.64 -16.32 12.06
CA GLU A 62 -3.28 -15.13 11.45
C GLU A 62 -3.57 -15.31 9.94
N LEU A 63 -2.99 -16.32 9.29
CA LEU A 63 -3.13 -16.60 7.86
C LEU A 63 -4.32 -17.51 7.53
N GLU A 64 -4.78 -18.34 8.47
CA GLU A 64 -5.85 -19.32 8.22
C GLU A 64 -7.28 -18.74 8.40
N ASP A 65 -7.45 -17.66 9.17
CA ASP A 65 -8.78 -17.22 9.63
C ASP A 65 -9.41 -16.04 8.88
N LYS A 66 -8.76 -15.46 7.86
CA LYS A 66 -9.32 -14.31 7.13
C LYS A 66 -9.21 -14.48 5.62
N PRO A 67 -10.34 -14.62 4.88
CA PRO A 67 -10.30 -14.47 3.43
C PRO A 67 -9.73 -13.10 3.11
N PHE A 68 -8.80 -13.05 2.16
CA PHE A 68 -8.17 -11.83 1.65
C PHE A 68 -9.26 -10.81 1.28
N GLU A 69 -9.59 -9.88 2.18
CA GLU A 69 -10.48 -8.78 1.85
C GLU A 69 -9.72 -7.88 0.88
N GLU A 70 -9.93 -8.11 -0.40
CA GLU A 70 -9.62 -7.21 -1.50
C GLU A 70 -10.35 -5.89 -1.22
N LYS A 71 -9.73 -5.00 -0.44
CA LYS A 71 -10.12 -3.58 -0.43
C LYS A 71 -9.64 -2.97 -1.74
N THR A 72 -10.33 -3.35 -2.80
CA THR A 72 -10.34 -2.65 -4.08
C THR A 72 -10.97 -1.29 -3.79
N GLU A 73 -10.15 -0.31 -3.37
CA GLU A 73 -10.54 1.09 -3.45
C GLU A 73 -10.88 1.36 -4.92
N SER A 74 -12.17 1.46 -5.19
CA SER A 74 -12.75 1.72 -6.50
C SER A 74 -12.29 3.08 -6.99
N ILE A 75 -11.22 3.10 -7.78
CA ILE A 75 -10.85 4.27 -8.57
C ILE A 75 -12.07 4.56 -9.49
N PRO A 76 -12.76 5.70 -9.33
CA PRO A 76 -13.93 5.98 -10.16
C PRO A 76 -13.48 6.11 -11.62
N PRO A 77 -14.18 5.49 -12.58
CA PRO A 77 -13.81 5.59 -13.98
C PRO A 77 -13.94 7.04 -14.43
N LYS A 78 -12.79 7.69 -14.69
CA LYS A 78 -12.73 9.01 -15.30
C LYS A 78 -13.38 8.92 -16.69
N LYS A 79 -14.61 9.41 -16.83
CA LYS A 79 -15.26 9.68 -18.12
C LYS A 79 -14.32 10.53 -18.97
N SER A 80 -13.69 9.94 -19.98
CA SER A 80 -13.06 10.70 -21.05
C SER A 80 -14.15 11.18 -22.01
N SER A 81 -14.70 12.35 -21.73
CA SER A 81 -15.33 13.19 -22.75
C SER A 81 -14.23 13.74 -23.67
N SER A 82 -14.18 13.32 -24.92
CA SER A 82 -13.59 14.12 -26.00
C SER A 82 -14.09 13.62 -27.34
N GLY A 83 -14.94 14.43 -27.98
CA GLY A 83 -15.48 14.13 -29.29
C GLY A 83 -14.43 14.23 -30.40
N ARG A 84 -14.64 13.48 -31.47
CA ARG A 84 -14.15 13.85 -32.80
C ARG A 84 -15.25 13.63 -33.84
N LYS A 85 -15.75 14.76 -34.31
CA LYS A 85 -16.67 14.97 -35.43
C LYS A 85 -15.89 14.86 -36.75
N LYS A 86 -16.38 14.09 -37.72
CA LYS A 86 -16.33 14.24 -39.21
C LYS A 86 -16.36 12.86 -39.88
N SER A 87 -17.41 12.54 -40.64
CA SER A 87 -17.70 12.96 -42.03
C SER A 87 -16.96 12.09 -43.05
N ARG A 88 -17.63 11.03 -43.50
CA ARG A 88 -18.01 10.77 -44.91
C ARG A 88 -18.88 9.53 -44.96
#